data_AF-A0A962GW43-F1
#
_entry.id   AF-A0A962GW43-F1
#
_cell.length_a   1.000
_cell.length_b   1.000
_cell.length_c   1.000
_cell.angle_alpha   90.00
_cell.angle_beta   90.00
_cell.angle_gamma   90.00
#
_symmetry.space_group_name_H-M   'P 1'
#
loop_
_entity.id
_entity.type
_entity.pdbx_description
1 polymer ?
#
loop_
_entity_poly.entity_id
_entity_poly.type
_entity_poly.pdbx_seq_one_letter_code
_entity_poly.pdbx_strand_id
1 'polypeptide(L)'
;LFFLDYYASGQLSVPVAEAVISGIAEGCRQSGAALLGGETAELPGMYAGKDFDLAGFCVAIVNRDQLIDGSQVAAGDVILGLASSGPHSNGYSLIRRVLEQSDRKADSAWESTTLGAALLTPTRIYVRSLLGLFAQTQVHGLAHITGGGLPGNVERILSSGVDAVIRKSSWPRPALFSWLQQDGGIPEDDLLRTFNCGIGMTVVVAHHEADQVQQILERSGETVYRIGEITPGTGRVDIRP
;
A
#
# COMPACT_ATOMS: atom_id res chain seq x y z
N LEU A 1 4.23 -1.40 18.41
CA LEU A 1 5.06 -1.56 19.62
C LEU A 1 6.51 -1.74 19.21
N PHE A 2 6.84 -2.83 18.53
CA PHE A 2 8.18 -3.11 18.07
C PHE A 2 8.21 -3.83 16.73
N PHE A 3 9.39 -3.81 16.11
CA PHE A 3 9.73 -4.50 14.88
C PHE A 3 11.00 -5.33 15.09
N LEU A 4 11.09 -6.48 14.42
CA LEU A 4 12.30 -7.27 14.25
C LEU A 4 12.54 -7.54 12.77
N ASP A 5 13.79 -7.66 12.39
CA ASP A 5 14.20 -7.99 11.02
C ASP A 5 15.00 -9.29 10.93
N TYR A 6 15.00 -9.88 9.74
CA TYR A 6 15.86 -11.00 9.37
C TYR A 6 16.45 -10.70 8.00
N TYR A 7 17.78 -10.65 7.92
CA TYR A 7 18.55 -10.39 6.71
C TYR A 7 19.30 -11.67 6.30
N ALA A 8 19.04 -12.20 5.11
CA ALA A 8 19.77 -13.35 4.57
C ALA A 8 20.49 -12.98 3.28
N SER A 9 21.72 -13.42 3.10
CA SER A 9 22.50 -13.19 1.86
C SER A 9 23.44 -14.34 1.54
N GLY A 10 23.94 -14.41 0.31
CA GLY A 10 24.94 -15.43 -0.07
C GLY A 10 26.29 -15.15 0.57
N GLN A 11 26.72 -13.89 0.52
CA GLN A 11 27.87 -13.36 1.22
C GLN A 11 27.50 -11.98 1.77
N LEU A 12 27.78 -11.73 3.04
CA LEU A 12 27.43 -10.50 3.70
C LEU A 12 28.26 -9.33 3.15
N SER A 13 27.57 -8.36 2.58
CA SER A 13 28.14 -7.06 2.25
C SER A 13 27.75 -6.06 3.34
N VAL A 14 28.70 -5.73 4.22
CA VAL A 14 28.47 -4.79 5.34
C VAL A 14 27.87 -3.46 4.86
N PRO A 15 28.35 -2.80 3.78
CA PRO A 15 27.76 -1.55 3.32
C PRO A 15 26.31 -1.69 2.84
N VAL A 16 25.95 -2.82 2.23
CA VAL A 16 24.58 -3.08 1.77
C VAL A 16 23.67 -3.35 2.96
N ALA A 17 24.12 -4.19 3.90
CA ALA A 17 23.37 -4.48 5.11
C ALA A 17 23.13 -3.21 5.94
N GLU A 18 24.14 -2.35 6.11
CA GLU A 18 23.99 -1.07 6.82
C GLU A 18 22.94 -0.16 6.16
N ALA A 19 22.94 -0.05 4.83
CA ALA A 19 21.95 0.74 4.10
C ALA A 19 20.52 0.18 4.28
N VAL A 20 20.38 -1.15 4.26
CA VAL A 20 19.09 -1.83 4.47
C VAL A 20 18.58 -1.61 5.90
N ILE A 21 19.41 -1.86 6.92
CA ILE A 21 19.05 -1.67 8.33
C ILE A 21 18.71 -0.20 8.61
N SER A 22 19.43 0.74 8.00
CA SER A 22 19.11 2.18 8.09
C SER A 22 17.71 2.49 7.54
N GLY A 23 17.34 1.89 6.40
CA GLY A 23 15.99 2.00 5.84
C GLY A 23 14.91 1.39 6.76
N ILE A 24 15.18 0.24 7.37
CA ILE A 24 14.29 -0.39 8.35
C ILE A 24 14.11 0.50 9.58
N ALA A 25 15.20 1.07 10.11
CA ALA A 25 15.17 1.98 11.23
C ALA A 25 14.35 3.24 10.92
N GLU A 26 14.48 3.79 9.71
CA GLU A 26 13.68 4.92 9.24
C GLU A 26 12.18 4.55 9.15
N GLY A 27 11.85 3.37 8.63
CA GLY A 27 10.48 2.86 8.62
C GLY A 27 9.90 2.67 10.03
N CYS A 28 10.69 2.15 10.97
CA CYS A 28 10.32 2.04 12.39
C CYS A 28 10.07 3.42 13.01
N ARG A 29 10.94 4.40 12.72
CA ARG A 29 10.79 5.78 13.18
C ARG A 29 9.49 6.39 12.66
N GLN A 30 9.22 6.30 11.36
CA GLN A 30 7.94 6.75 10.78
C GLN A 30 6.75 6.05 11.44
N SER A 31 6.90 4.76 11.76
CA SER A 31 5.84 3.96 12.37
C SER A 31 5.62 4.21 13.86
N GLY A 32 6.57 4.85 14.55
CA GLY A 32 6.57 4.95 16.01
C GLY A 32 6.84 3.61 16.70
N ALA A 33 7.49 2.67 16.02
CA ALA A 33 7.88 1.37 16.57
C ALA A 33 9.35 1.37 16.99
N ALA A 34 9.69 0.62 18.04
CA ALA A 34 11.08 0.33 18.38
C ALA A 34 11.62 -0.82 17.51
N LEU A 35 12.81 -0.65 16.93
CA LEU A 35 13.56 -1.77 16.34
C LEU A 35 14.29 -2.48 17.48
N LEU A 36 13.79 -3.66 17.88
CA LEU A 36 14.32 -4.35 19.07
C LEU A 36 15.51 -5.26 18.78
N GLY A 37 15.67 -5.68 17.54
CA GLY A 37 16.76 -6.53 17.11
C GLY A 37 16.44 -7.18 15.79
N GLY A 38 17.42 -7.89 15.26
CA GLY A 38 17.29 -8.67 14.05
C GLY A 38 18.32 -9.77 14.02
N GLU A 39 18.25 -10.59 12.98
CA GLU A 39 19.17 -11.70 12.74
C GLU A 39 19.79 -11.57 11.35
N THR A 40 21.06 -11.96 11.22
CA THR A 40 21.79 -11.91 9.94
C THR A 40 22.35 -13.28 9.61
N ALA A 41 21.99 -13.80 8.43
CA ALA A 41 22.40 -15.12 7.97
C ALA A 41 23.19 -15.07 6.65
N GLU A 42 24.33 -15.77 6.60
CA GLU A 42 25.07 -16.04 5.37
C GLU A 42 24.78 -17.47 4.89
N LEU A 43 24.16 -17.58 3.71
CA LEU A 43 23.65 -18.82 3.13
C LEU A 43 24.14 -18.95 1.66
N PRO A 44 25.46 -19.17 1.42
CA PRO A 44 26.07 -19.15 0.09
C PRO A 44 25.56 -20.25 -0.86
N GLY A 45 25.00 -21.35 -0.30
CA GLY A 45 24.37 -22.41 -1.09
C GLY A 45 22.94 -22.10 -1.53
N MET A 46 22.34 -21.02 -1.02
CA MET A 46 20.95 -20.64 -1.27
C MET A 46 20.84 -19.37 -2.11
N TYR A 47 21.66 -18.35 -1.84
CA TYR A 47 21.63 -17.07 -2.52
C TYR A 47 22.87 -16.89 -3.41
N ALA A 48 22.65 -16.39 -4.63
CA ALA A 48 23.70 -16.22 -5.62
C ALA A 48 24.30 -14.81 -5.59
N GLY A 49 25.63 -14.72 -5.66
CA GLY A 49 26.32 -13.44 -5.85
C GLY A 49 25.98 -12.40 -4.77
N LYS A 50 25.28 -11.33 -5.18
CA LYS A 50 24.91 -10.18 -4.33
C LYS A 50 23.46 -10.23 -3.86
N ASP A 51 22.76 -11.33 -4.13
CA ASP A 51 21.36 -11.48 -3.75
C ASP A 51 21.24 -11.57 -2.23
N PHE A 52 20.19 -10.92 -1.71
CA PHE A 52 19.79 -10.97 -0.32
C PHE A 52 18.27 -10.98 -0.23
N ASP A 53 17.76 -11.39 0.92
CA ASP A 53 16.34 -11.45 1.24
C ASP A 53 16.09 -10.87 2.63
N LEU A 54 14.90 -10.31 2.81
CA LEU A 54 14.49 -9.62 4.01
C LEU A 54 13.14 -10.15 4.50
N ALA A 55 13.09 -10.51 5.77
CA ALA A 55 11.82 -10.71 6.47
C ALA A 55 11.68 -9.69 7.59
N GLY A 56 10.45 -9.21 7.77
CA GLY A 56 10.10 -8.26 8.82
C GLY A 56 8.99 -8.83 9.70
N PHE A 57 9.10 -8.61 11.00
CA PHE A 57 8.12 -9.03 12.00
C PHE A 57 7.71 -7.84 12.85
N CYS A 58 6.41 -7.58 12.98
CA CYS A 58 5.87 -6.44 13.71
C CYS A 58 4.88 -6.89 14.77
N VAL A 59 4.95 -6.28 15.96
CA VAL A 59 3.95 -6.45 17.01
C VAL A 59 3.30 -5.12 17.35
N ALA A 60 1.97 -5.15 17.39
CA ALA A 60 1.11 -4.04 17.80
C ALA A 60 0.12 -4.52 18.87
N ILE A 61 -0.60 -3.57 19.46
CA ILE A 61 -1.64 -3.83 20.46
C ILE A 61 -2.89 -3.04 20.09
N VAL A 62 -4.05 -3.63 20.34
CA VAL A 62 -5.36 -3.00 20.15
C VAL A 62 -6.28 -3.50 21.26
N ASN A 63 -7.15 -2.63 21.76
CA ASN A 63 -8.21 -3.05 22.67
C ASN A 63 -9.27 -3.83 21.89
N ARG A 64 -9.82 -4.89 22.50
CA ARG A 64 -10.74 -5.80 21.80
C ARG A 64 -12.01 -5.11 21.28
N ASP A 65 -12.51 -4.13 22.03
CA ASP A 65 -13.67 -3.30 21.69
C ASP A 65 -13.38 -2.23 20.63
N GLN A 66 -12.11 -1.98 20.33
CA GLN A 66 -11.65 -1.05 19.28
C GLN A 66 -11.18 -1.78 18.01
N LEU A 67 -11.39 -3.10 17.94
CA LEU A 67 -10.99 -3.89 16.77
C LEU A 67 -11.86 -3.51 15.55
N ILE A 68 -11.19 -3.16 14.45
CA ILE A 68 -11.83 -2.91 13.15
C ILE A 68 -11.70 -4.20 12.35
N ASP A 69 -12.79 -4.95 12.23
CA ASP A 69 -12.85 -6.26 11.56
C ASP A 69 -13.75 -6.28 10.32
N GLY A 70 -14.29 -5.11 9.92
CA GLY A 70 -15.19 -4.97 8.77
C GLY A 70 -16.67 -5.23 9.10
N SER A 71 -17.00 -5.72 10.31
CA SER A 71 -18.40 -6.00 10.69
C SER A 71 -19.28 -4.74 10.74
N GLN A 72 -18.68 -3.56 10.89
CA GLN A 72 -19.38 -2.28 10.91
C GLN A 72 -19.59 -1.67 9.52
N VAL A 73 -18.97 -2.23 8.47
CA VAL A 73 -19.17 -1.74 7.09
C VAL A 73 -20.62 -1.94 6.68
N ALA A 74 -21.29 -0.88 6.30
CA ALA A 74 -22.73 -0.88 6.02
C ALA A 74 -23.08 -0.09 4.76
N ALA A 75 -24.23 -0.40 4.17
CA ALA A 75 -24.75 0.34 3.03
C ALA A 75 -24.92 1.83 3.37
N GLY A 76 -24.46 2.70 2.47
CA GLY A 76 -24.41 4.15 2.66
C GLY A 76 -23.07 4.67 3.17
N ASP A 77 -22.16 3.80 3.63
CA ASP A 77 -20.80 4.22 3.98
C ASP A 77 -20.04 4.78 2.78
N VAL A 78 -19.09 5.67 3.07
CA VAL A 78 -18.21 6.29 2.09
C VAL A 78 -16.84 5.64 2.13
N ILE A 79 -16.26 5.40 0.96
CA ILE A 79 -14.90 4.90 0.81
C ILE A 79 -13.99 6.08 0.49
N LEU A 80 -13.08 6.38 1.40
CA LEU A 80 -11.97 7.31 1.19
C LEU A 80 -10.72 6.53 0.81
N GLY A 81 -9.96 7.00 -0.18
CA GLY A 81 -8.68 6.45 -0.60
C GLY A 81 -7.54 7.40 -0.26
N LEU A 82 -6.45 6.86 0.30
CA LEU A 82 -5.22 7.60 0.58
C LEU A 82 -4.21 7.33 -0.52
N ALA A 83 -3.58 8.39 -1.02
CA ALA A 83 -2.62 8.29 -2.11
C ALA A 83 -1.45 7.35 -1.75
N SER A 84 -1.04 6.53 -2.72
CA SER A 84 0.22 5.79 -2.66
C SER A 84 1.39 6.66 -3.07
N SER A 85 2.61 6.25 -2.74
CA SER A 85 3.86 6.89 -3.17
C SER A 85 4.35 6.36 -4.52
N GLY A 86 3.63 5.42 -5.14
CA GLY A 86 4.07 4.67 -6.32
C GLY A 86 3.52 3.24 -6.28
N PRO A 87 4.24 2.25 -6.86
CA PRO A 87 3.78 0.86 -6.88
C PRO A 87 3.89 0.17 -5.50
N HIS A 88 4.46 0.87 -4.51
CA HIS A 88 4.79 0.34 -3.19
C HIS A 88 5.71 -0.88 -3.31
N SER A 89 5.31 -2.03 -2.78
CA SER A 89 6.13 -3.25 -2.72
C SER A 89 5.50 -4.43 -3.48
N ASN A 90 4.58 -4.18 -4.41
CA ASN A 90 3.83 -5.21 -5.15
C ASN A 90 3.96 -5.03 -6.67
N GLY A 91 3.83 -6.13 -7.42
CA GLY A 91 3.80 -6.11 -8.88
C GLY A 91 5.17 -5.98 -9.58
N TYR A 92 6.29 -6.01 -8.84
CA TYR A 92 7.63 -5.82 -9.41
C TYR A 92 8.07 -6.88 -10.43
N SER A 93 7.51 -8.10 -10.38
CA SER A 93 7.75 -9.09 -11.44
C SER A 93 7.18 -8.64 -12.78
N LEU A 94 6.02 -7.97 -12.79
CA LEU A 94 5.43 -7.41 -14.00
C LEU A 94 6.17 -6.15 -14.43
N ILE A 95 6.52 -5.25 -13.50
CA ILE A 95 7.33 -4.06 -13.79
C ILE A 95 8.64 -4.43 -14.49
N ARG A 96 9.36 -5.47 -14.00
CA ARG A 96 10.60 -5.94 -14.62
C ARG A 96 10.38 -6.42 -16.06
N ARG A 97 9.33 -7.20 -16.30
CA ARG A 97 8.95 -7.61 -17.67
C ARG A 97 8.66 -6.42 -18.59
N VAL A 98 7.95 -5.40 -18.08
CA VAL A 98 7.69 -4.18 -18.86
C VAL A 98 8.99 -3.44 -19.18
N LEU A 99 9.93 -3.33 -18.23
CA LEU A 99 11.25 -2.73 -18.47
C LEU A 99 12.11 -3.50 -19.49
N GLU A 100 11.99 -4.82 -19.53
CA GLU A 100 12.70 -5.66 -20.50
C GLU A 100 12.23 -5.37 -21.94
N GLN A 101 10.92 -5.23 -22.14
CA GLN A 101 10.32 -5.04 -23.48
C GLN A 101 10.13 -3.57 -23.90
N SER A 102 10.06 -2.61 -22.96
CA SER A 102 9.89 -1.18 -23.24
C SER A 102 11.22 -0.55 -23.67
N ASP A 103 11.13 0.52 -24.47
CA ASP A 103 12.28 1.38 -24.80
C ASP A 103 12.79 2.16 -23.57
N ARG A 104 11.96 2.33 -22.54
CA ARG A 104 12.36 2.98 -21.28
C ARG A 104 13.11 2.01 -20.38
N LYS A 105 14.23 2.47 -19.84
CA LYS A 105 15.09 1.75 -18.89
C LYS A 105 15.13 2.49 -17.54
N ALA A 106 15.73 1.86 -16.53
CA ALA A 106 15.75 2.40 -15.16
C ALA A 106 16.43 3.79 -15.06
N ASP A 107 17.36 4.10 -15.94
CA ASP A 107 18.06 5.39 -16.04
C ASP A 107 17.35 6.41 -16.94
N SER A 108 16.27 6.02 -17.63
CA SER A 108 15.50 6.93 -18.47
C SER A 108 14.86 8.04 -17.66
N ALA A 109 14.82 9.25 -18.24
CA ALA A 109 14.18 10.40 -17.61
C ALA A 109 12.70 10.14 -17.33
N TRP A 110 12.27 10.50 -16.12
CA TRP A 110 10.91 10.35 -15.63
C TRP A 110 10.54 11.53 -14.74
N GLU A 111 9.69 12.42 -15.26
CA GLU A 111 9.33 13.66 -14.57
C GLU A 111 10.57 14.44 -14.09
N SER A 112 10.73 14.65 -12.78
CA SER A 112 11.89 15.31 -12.16
C SER A 112 13.02 14.36 -11.72
N THR A 113 12.94 13.08 -12.07
CA THR A 113 13.87 12.02 -11.65
C THR A 113 14.13 11.00 -12.77
N THR A 114 14.61 9.80 -12.44
CA THR A 114 14.70 8.65 -13.35
C THR A 114 13.58 7.64 -13.08
N LEU A 115 13.22 6.83 -14.08
CA LEU A 115 12.18 5.81 -13.94
C LEU A 115 12.50 4.81 -12.81
N GLY A 116 13.75 4.38 -12.70
CA GLY A 116 14.22 3.48 -11.64
C GLY A 116 14.08 4.10 -10.25
N ALA A 117 14.41 5.38 -10.09
CA ALA A 117 14.22 6.09 -8.83
C ALA A 117 12.73 6.25 -8.48
N ALA A 118 11.88 6.58 -9.46
CA ALA A 118 10.44 6.66 -9.27
C ALA A 118 9.85 5.30 -8.86
N LEU A 119 10.30 4.20 -9.49
CA LEU A 119 9.90 2.84 -9.16
C LEU A 119 10.35 2.43 -7.75
N LEU A 120 11.55 2.82 -7.34
CA LEU A 120 12.10 2.51 -6.01
C LEU A 120 11.65 3.50 -4.90
N THR A 121 10.68 4.36 -5.18
CA THR A 121 10.10 5.24 -4.15
C THR A 121 9.57 4.39 -2.99
N PRO A 122 10.03 4.61 -1.74
CA PRO A 122 9.61 3.79 -0.61
C PRO A 122 8.10 3.79 -0.39
N THR A 123 7.57 2.65 0.08
CA THR A 123 6.16 2.51 0.45
C THR A 123 5.76 3.54 1.50
N ARG A 124 4.65 4.23 1.27
CA ARG A 124 4.08 5.20 2.23
C ARG A 124 3.63 4.48 3.50
N ILE A 125 4.05 4.99 4.67
CA ILE A 125 3.63 4.50 5.99
C ILE A 125 2.51 5.37 6.55
N TYR A 126 1.32 4.79 6.72
CA TYR A 126 0.08 5.49 7.10
C TYR A 126 -0.23 5.48 8.62
N VAL A 127 0.59 4.84 9.45
CA VAL A 127 0.18 4.53 10.83
C VAL A 127 -0.07 5.78 11.70
N ARG A 128 0.71 6.86 11.54
CA ARG A 128 0.53 8.06 12.37
C ARG A 128 -0.78 8.79 12.06
N SER A 129 -1.10 8.95 10.78
CA SER A 129 -2.35 9.57 10.33
C SER A 129 -3.56 8.72 10.74
N LEU A 130 -3.47 7.40 10.59
CA LEU A 130 -4.53 6.48 11.00
C LEU A 130 -4.75 6.43 12.53
N LEU A 131 -3.68 6.38 13.34
CA LEU A 131 -3.81 6.44 14.80
C LEU A 131 -4.42 7.77 15.27
N GLY A 132 -4.04 8.89 14.64
CA GLY A 132 -4.64 10.20 14.90
C GLY A 132 -6.13 10.25 14.52
N LEU A 133 -6.53 9.54 13.47
CA LEU A 133 -7.93 9.41 13.07
C LEU A 133 -8.75 8.57 14.07
N PHE A 134 -8.25 7.39 14.47
CA PHE A 134 -8.96 6.49 15.38
C PHE A 134 -9.26 7.10 16.75
N ALA A 135 -8.47 8.10 17.17
CA ALA A 135 -8.70 8.85 18.39
C ALA A 135 -9.91 9.81 18.31
N GLN A 136 -10.43 10.09 17.12
CA GLN A 136 -11.42 11.15 16.87
C GLN A 136 -12.71 10.67 16.20
N THR A 137 -12.67 9.54 15.49
CA THR A 137 -13.79 9.07 14.65
C THR A 137 -13.90 7.55 14.69
N GLN A 138 -15.10 7.03 14.46
CA GLN A 138 -15.30 5.60 14.26
C GLN A 138 -15.02 5.22 12.80
N VAL A 139 -14.08 4.30 12.60
CA VAL A 139 -13.81 3.73 11.27
C VAL A 139 -14.52 2.38 11.18
N HIS A 140 -15.25 2.17 10.07
CA HIS A 140 -16.01 0.94 9.84
C HIS A 140 -15.14 -0.15 9.19
N GLY A 141 -14.21 0.25 8.33
CA GLY A 141 -13.31 -0.67 7.64
C GLY A 141 -12.03 -0.01 7.12
N LEU A 142 -10.97 -0.80 6.99
CA LEU A 142 -9.66 -0.37 6.49
C LEU A 142 -9.05 -1.44 5.59
N ALA A 143 -8.72 -1.11 4.34
CA ALA A 143 -8.00 -2.02 3.46
C ALA A 143 -6.66 -1.44 3.01
N HIS A 144 -5.57 -2.13 3.36
CA HIS A 144 -4.25 -1.84 2.83
C HIS A 144 -4.12 -2.42 1.42
N ILE A 145 -3.90 -1.56 0.43
CA ILE A 145 -3.92 -1.96 -0.98
C ILE A 145 -2.57 -2.52 -1.39
N THR A 146 -2.47 -3.84 -1.39
CA THR A 146 -1.27 -4.61 -1.69
C THR A 146 -1.50 -5.52 -2.90
N GLY A 147 -0.96 -6.74 -2.94
CA GLY A 147 -1.30 -7.72 -3.96
C GLY A 147 -2.80 -7.99 -4.01
N GLY A 148 -3.37 -8.09 -5.22
CA GLY A 148 -4.83 -8.12 -5.44
C GLY A 148 -5.45 -6.76 -5.72
N GLY A 149 -4.68 -5.67 -5.53
CA GLY A 149 -5.07 -4.30 -5.85
C GLY A 149 -6.32 -3.84 -5.10
N LEU A 150 -6.99 -2.81 -5.61
CA LEU A 150 -8.20 -2.26 -4.98
C LEU A 150 -9.32 -3.32 -4.85
N PRO A 151 -9.69 -4.07 -5.91
CA PRO A 151 -10.79 -5.04 -5.82
C PRO A 151 -10.54 -6.10 -4.76
N GLY A 152 -9.37 -6.76 -4.80
CA GLY A 152 -9.11 -7.90 -3.93
C GLY A 152 -8.88 -7.53 -2.46
N ASN A 153 -8.42 -6.31 -2.17
CA ASN A 153 -8.20 -5.88 -0.79
C ASN A 153 -9.46 -5.28 -0.16
N VAL A 154 -10.27 -4.53 -0.92
CA VAL A 154 -11.54 -3.97 -0.42
C VAL A 154 -12.59 -5.06 -0.19
N GLU A 155 -12.63 -6.10 -1.04
CA GLU A 155 -13.55 -7.24 -0.87
C GLU A 155 -13.42 -7.91 0.51
N ARG A 156 -12.19 -7.99 1.05
CA ARG A 156 -11.87 -8.66 2.33
C ARG A 156 -12.43 -7.96 3.57
N ILE A 157 -12.85 -6.70 3.45
CA ILE A 157 -13.35 -5.90 4.57
C ILE A 157 -14.87 -5.69 4.49
N LEU A 158 -15.54 -6.24 3.48
CA LEU A 158 -16.98 -6.11 3.34
C LEU A 158 -17.71 -7.03 4.32
N SER A 159 -18.75 -6.50 4.94
CA SER A 159 -19.70 -7.29 5.72
C SER A 159 -20.66 -8.06 4.79
N SER A 160 -21.45 -8.96 5.37
CA SER A 160 -22.46 -9.69 4.60
C SER A 160 -23.56 -8.76 4.08
N GLY A 161 -23.91 -8.87 2.81
CA GLY A 161 -25.06 -8.16 2.23
C GLY A 161 -24.73 -6.77 1.67
N VAL A 162 -23.45 -6.42 1.53
CA VAL A 162 -23.00 -5.16 0.92
C VAL A 162 -21.98 -5.39 -0.21
N ASP A 163 -21.95 -4.46 -1.15
CA ASP A 163 -20.94 -4.35 -2.21
C ASP A 163 -20.20 -3.01 -2.06
N ALA A 164 -18.99 -2.90 -2.61
CA ALA A 164 -18.29 -1.64 -2.77
C ALA A 164 -18.37 -1.16 -4.22
N VAL A 165 -18.78 0.09 -4.42
CA VAL A 165 -18.74 0.75 -5.73
C VAL A 165 -17.64 1.80 -5.71
N ILE A 166 -16.60 1.59 -6.51
CA ILE A 166 -15.44 2.50 -6.62
C ILE A 166 -15.44 3.13 -8.01
N ARG A 167 -15.24 4.44 -8.11
CA ARG A 167 -15.22 5.20 -9.37
C ARG A 167 -13.79 5.59 -9.71
N LYS A 168 -13.19 5.02 -10.75
CA LYS A 168 -11.76 5.24 -11.07
C LYS A 168 -11.44 6.67 -11.52
N SER A 169 -12.43 7.43 -11.99
CA SER A 169 -12.30 8.86 -12.31
C SER A 169 -12.20 9.78 -11.09
N SER A 170 -12.39 9.26 -9.87
CA SER A 170 -12.41 10.07 -8.63
C SER A 170 -11.02 10.41 -8.06
N TRP A 171 -9.94 9.82 -8.59
CA TRP A 171 -8.57 10.19 -8.27
C TRP A 171 -7.71 10.23 -9.55
N PRO A 172 -6.63 11.03 -9.58
CA PRO A 172 -5.71 11.00 -10.69
C PRO A 172 -4.88 9.71 -10.63
N ARG A 173 -4.92 8.90 -11.69
CA ARG A 173 -3.99 7.78 -11.85
C ARG A 173 -2.57 8.31 -12.04
N PRO A 174 -1.59 7.95 -11.18
CA PRO A 174 -0.21 8.35 -11.40
C PRO A 174 0.33 7.87 -12.75
N ALA A 175 1.13 8.71 -13.42
CA ALA A 175 1.62 8.46 -14.78
C ALA A 175 2.35 7.11 -14.92
N LEU A 176 2.98 6.65 -13.84
CA LEU A 176 3.67 5.36 -13.77
C LEU A 176 2.75 4.19 -14.15
N PHE A 177 1.50 4.19 -13.66
CA PHE A 177 0.56 3.11 -13.96
C PHE A 177 -0.01 3.20 -15.37
N SER A 178 -0.15 4.42 -15.90
CA SER A 178 -0.51 4.63 -17.30
C SER A 178 0.59 4.13 -18.24
N TRP A 179 1.86 4.35 -17.90
CA TRP A 179 3.00 3.78 -18.62
C TRP A 179 3.02 2.26 -18.54
N LEU A 180 2.88 1.68 -17.34
CA LEU A 180 2.80 0.22 -17.18
C LEU A 180 1.69 -0.38 -18.03
N GLN A 181 0.53 0.27 -18.09
CA GLN A 181 -0.58 -0.16 -18.91
C GLN A 181 -0.24 -0.14 -20.41
N GLN A 182 0.27 1.00 -20.90
CA GLN A 182 0.49 1.24 -22.32
C GLN A 182 1.68 0.45 -22.86
N ASP A 183 2.86 0.60 -22.24
CA ASP A 183 4.10 -0.07 -22.68
C ASP A 183 4.10 -1.56 -22.30
N GLY A 184 3.36 -1.92 -21.24
CA GLY A 184 3.20 -3.30 -20.83
C GLY A 184 2.14 -4.08 -21.62
N GLY A 185 1.25 -3.38 -22.33
CA GLY A 185 0.07 -4.00 -22.93
C GLY A 185 -0.84 -4.65 -21.88
N ILE A 186 -0.87 -4.13 -20.65
CA ILE A 186 -1.59 -4.73 -19.52
C ILE A 186 -3.08 -4.36 -19.62
N PRO A 187 -4.00 -5.33 -19.65
CA PRO A 187 -5.43 -5.05 -19.57
C PRO A 187 -5.77 -4.25 -18.30
N GLU A 188 -6.76 -3.36 -18.39
CA GLU A 188 -7.18 -2.52 -17.25
C GLU A 188 -7.50 -3.34 -15.98
N ASP A 189 -8.21 -4.45 -16.13
CA ASP A 189 -8.58 -5.31 -15.01
C ASP A 189 -7.37 -5.97 -14.35
N ASP A 190 -6.39 -6.41 -15.14
CA ASP A 190 -5.15 -7.00 -14.63
C ASP A 190 -4.31 -5.95 -13.91
N LEU A 191 -4.27 -4.71 -14.45
CA LEU A 191 -3.60 -3.58 -13.82
C LEU A 191 -4.21 -3.29 -12.44
N LEU A 192 -5.54 -3.20 -12.36
CA LEU A 192 -6.28 -2.92 -11.11
C LEU A 192 -6.22 -4.05 -10.09
N ARG A 193 -6.03 -5.31 -10.53
CA ARG A 193 -5.84 -6.48 -9.65
C ARG A 193 -4.39 -6.69 -9.23
N THR A 194 -3.44 -6.08 -9.92
CA THR A 194 -2.00 -6.23 -9.63
C THR A 194 -1.46 -5.07 -8.82
N PHE A 195 -1.87 -3.85 -9.15
CA PHE A 195 -1.33 -2.62 -8.61
C PHE A 195 -2.35 -1.83 -7.80
N ASN A 196 -1.83 -0.93 -6.96
CA ASN A 196 -2.63 -0.02 -6.16
C ASN A 196 -3.21 1.17 -6.98
N CYS A 197 -2.66 1.40 -8.19
CA CYS A 197 -3.11 2.42 -9.14
C CYS A 197 -3.25 3.84 -8.56
N GLY A 198 -2.46 4.17 -7.54
CA GLY A 198 -2.45 5.48 -6.88
C GLY A 198 -3.12 5.52 -5.51
N ILE A 199 -3.80 4.46 -5.08
CA ILE A 199 -4.45 4.39 -3.75
C ILE A 199 -3.79 3.31 -2.91
N GLY A 200 -3.03 3.68 -1.89
CA GLY A 200 -2.32 2.73 -1.03
C GLY A 200 -3.13 2.21 0.15
N MET A 201 -4.16 2.94 0.58
CA MET A 201 -5.01 2.56 1.72
C MET A 201 -6.43 3.05 1.45
N THR A 202 -7.44 2.30 1.89
CA THR A 202 -8.82 2.78 1.97
C THR A 202 -9.31 2.84 3.40
N VAL A 203 -10.18 3.81 3.67
CA VAL A 203 -10.87 4.03 4.93
C VAL A 203 -12.36 4.12 4.64
N VAL A 204 -13.14 3.24 5.28
CA VAL A 204 -14.60 3.19 5.14
C VAL A 204 -15.23 3.80 6.40
N VAL A 205 -16.09 4.79 6.22
CA VAL A 205 -16.71 5.57 7.30
C VAL A 205 -18.16 5.91 6.99
N ALA A 206 -18.94 6.23 8.02
CA ALA A 206 -20.30 6.70 7.85
C ALA A 206 -20.37 7.95 6.95
N HIS A 207 -21.40 8.05 6.11
CA HIS A 207 -21.56 9.17 5.18
C HIS A 207 -21.44 10.56 5.83
N HIS A 208 -22.02 10.72 7.02
CA HIS A 208 -22.05 12.01 7.72
C HIS A 208 -20.71 12.38 8.38
N GLU A 209 -19.78 11.43 8.54
CA GLU A 209 -18.44 11.66 9.08
C GLU A 209 -17.38 11.84 7.98
N ALA A 210 -17.71 11.52 6.73
CA ALA A 210 -16.74 11.47 5.62
C ALA A 210 -15.92 12.76 5.45
N ASP A 211 -16.57 13.93 5.50
CA ASP A 211 -15.89 15.22 5.34
C ASP A 211 -14.95 15.53 6.51
N GLN A 212 -15.35 15.18 7.74
CA GLN A 212 -14.51 15.36 8.93
C GLN A 212 -13.29 14.43 8.88
N VAL A 213 -13.51 13.16 8.54
CA VAL A 213 -12.45 12.15 8.41
C VAL A 213 -11.44 12.57 7.35
N GLN A 214 -11.90 13.02 6.19
CA GLN A 214 -11.05 13.53 5.13
C GLN A 214 -10.18 14.70 5.63
N GLN A 215 -10.77 15.69 6.30
CA GLN A 215 -10.00 16.82 6.84
C GLN A 215 -8.96 16.41 7.89
N ILE A 216 -9.26 15.44 8.75
CA ILE A 216 -8.29 14.95 9.76
C ILE A 216 -7.08 14.31 9.08
N LEU A 217 -7.31 13.50 8.05
CA LEU A 217 -6.26 12.82 7.29
C LEU A 217 -5.43 13.82 6.47
N GLU A 218 -6.08 14.79 5.82
CA GLU A 218 -5.38 15.86 5.08
C GLU A 218 -4.52 16.73 6.00
N ARG A 219 -5.02 17.12 7.19
CA ARG A 219 -4.22 17.84 8.19
C ARG A 219 -3.04 17.01 8.72
N SER A 220 -3.13 15.69 8.64
CA SER A 220 -2.04 14.77 8.99
C SER A 220 -1.04 14.56 7.85
N GLY A 221 -1.21 15.24 6.72
CA GLY A 221 -0.31 15.23 5.57
C GLY A 221 -0.65 14.19 4.51
N GLU A 222 -1.83 13.55 4.55
CA GLU A 222 -2.26 12.62 3.50
C GLU A 222 -2.97 13.34 2.37
N THR A 223 -2.83 12.82 1.15
CA THR A 223 -3.71 13.18 0.03
C THR A 223 -4.89 12.20 0.00
N VAL A 224 -6.10 12.72 0.14
CA VAL A 224 -7.32 11.93 0.31
C VAL A 224 -8.26 12.13 -0.87
N TYR A 225 -8.86 11.05 -1.34
CA TYR A 225 -9.87 11.06 -2.40
C TYR A 225 -11.13 10.36 -1.91
N ARG A 226 -12.31 10.91 -2.19
CA ARG A 226 -13.57 10.19 -2.01
C ARG A 226 -13.80 9.30 -3.22
N ILE A 227 -13.46 8.01 -3.08
CA ILE A 227 -13.35 7.11 -4.23
C ILE A 227 -14.59 6.28 -4.52
N GLY A 228 -15.50 6.17 -3.55
CA GLY A 228 -16.62 5.26 -3.68
C GLY A 228 -17.56 5.27 -2.49
N GLU A 229 -18.44 4.29 -2.50
CA GLU A 229 -19.46 4.08 -1.49
C GLU A 229 -19.76 2.59 -1.34
N ILE A 230 -20.34 2.24 -0.19
CA ILE A 230 -20.84 0.90 0.09
C ILE A 230 -22.34 0.86 -0.24
N THR A 231 -22.77 -0.14 -0.99
CA THR A 231 -24.16 -0.32 -1.43
C THR A 231 -24.71 -1.67 -0.95
N PRO A 232 -26.04 -1.87 -0.87
CA PRO A 232 -26.59 -3.21 -0.68
C PRO A 232 -26.12 -4.16 -1.78
N GLY A 233 -25.78 -5.39 -1.44
CA GLY A 233 -25.03 -6.26 -2.35
C GLY A 233 -24.80 -7.69 -1.87
N THR A 234 -23.82 -8.35 -2.49
CA THR A 234 -23.48 -9.77 -2.30
C THR A 234 -22.04 -10.02 -1.86
N GLY A 235 -21.27 -8.98 -1.55
CA GLY A 235 -19.86 -9.07 -1.14
C GLY A 235 -18.88 -8.85 -2.29
N ARG A 236 -19.23 -8.02 -3.28
CA ARG A 236 -18.40 -7.76 -4.47
C ARG A 236 -17.87 -6.34 -4.50
N VAL A 237 -16.78 -6.15 -5.23
CA VAL A 237 -16.25 -4.82 -5.57
C VAL A 237 -16.50 -4.55 -7.05
N ASP A 238 -17.25 -3.48 -7.32
CA ASP A 238 -17.57 -2.98 -8.66
C ASP A 238 -16.73 -1.72 -8.95
N ILE A 239 -15.76 -1.84 -9.86
CA ILE A 239 -14.96 -0.71 -10.32
C ILE A 239 -15.62 -0.09 -11.55
N ARG A 240 -16.13 1.12 -11.39
CA ARG A 240 -16.78 1.90 -12.44
C ARG A 240 -15.84 2.95 -13.03
N PRO A 241 -16.07 3.39 -14.27
CA PRO A 241 -15.43 4.56 -14.86
C PRO A 241 -15.50 5.80 -13.97
#